data_AF-A0A453PJR5-F1
#
_entry.id   AF-A0A453PJR5-F1
#
_cell.length_a   1.000
_cell.length_b   1.000
_cell.length_c   1.000
_cell.angle_alpha   90.00
_cell.angle_beta   90.00
_cell.angle_gamma   90.00
#
_symmetry.space_group_name_H-M   'P 1'
#
loop_
_entity.id
_entity.type
_entity.pdbx_description
1 polymer ?
#
loop_
_entity_poly.entity_id
_entity_poly.type
_entity_poly.pdbx_seq_one_letter_code
_entity_poly.pdbx_strand_id
1 'polypeptide(L)'
;MPSVAQIFKVHSEAFFRDNESSVLRDLSSMRRLVVATGGGAVIRPVNWKNMKKGLSVWLDVPLEALARRIAKVGTASRPLLDQPSGDPYTMAFSKLSMLAEQRGDAYANADVRVSLEEIASKLGHDDVSKLTPIDIALESLHKIESFVVEDTAVADSQTESQSQRMHTL
;
A
#
# COMPACT_ATOMS: atom_id res chain seq x y z
N MET A 1 -21.46 4.47 -12.80
CA MET A 1 -20.46 3.37 -12.81
C MET A 1 -20.92 2.29 -11.83
N PRO A 2 -20.79 0.99 -12.16
CA PRO A 2 -21.09 -0.08 -11.22
C PRO A 2 -20.14 -0.04 -10.01
N SER A 3 -20.61 -0.46 -8.84
CA SER A 3 -19.75 -0.61 -7.66
C SER A 3 -18.81 -1.81 -7.81
N VAL A 4 -17.73 -1.86 -7.03
CA VAL A 4 -16.82 -3.01 -7.02
C VAL A 4 -17.58 -4.30 -6.68
N ALA A 5 -18.54 -4.25 -5.75
CA ALA A 5 -19.40 -5.39 -5.42
C ALA A 5 -20.25 -5.85 -6.61
N GLN A 6 -20.79 -4.92 -7.41
CA GLN A 6 -21.52 -5.25 -8.62
C GLN A 6 -20.61 -5.88 -9.69
N ILE A 7 -19.39 -5.36 -9.86
CA ILE A 7 -18.41 -5.94 -10.79
C ILE A 7 -18.07 -7.37 -10.38
N PHE A 8 -17.83 -7.65 -9.09
CA PHE A 8 -17.56 -9.01 -8.60
C PHE A 8 -18.77 -9.95 -8.68
N LYS A 9 -19.99 -9.41 -8.69
CA LYS A 9 -21.23 -10.20 -8.80
C LYS A 9 -21.54 -10.56 -10.26
N VAL A 10 -21.28 -9.64 -11.18
CA VAL A 10 -21.57 -9.80 -12.62
C VAL A 10 -20.39 -10.41 -13.37
N HIS A 11 -19.17 -10.12 -12.92
CA HIS A 11 -17.91 -10.59 -13.47
C HIS A 11 -17.06 -11.26 -12.39
N SER A 12 -16.05 -12.03 -12.78
CA SER A 12 -15.16 -12.70 -11.81
C SER A 12 -14.14 -11.74 -11.18
N GLU A 13 -13.55 -12.12 -10.05
CA GLU A 13 -12.40 -11.40 -9.48
C GLU A 13 -11.25 -11.29 -10.49
N ALA A 14 -11.01 -12.35 -11.29
CA ALA A 14 -9.96 -12.33 -12.31
C ALA A 14 -10.18 -11.18 -13.30
N PHE A 15 -11.41 -10.98 -13.77
CA PHE A 15 -11.77 -9.87 -14.64
C PHE A 15 -11.52 -8.51 -13.98
N PHE A 16 -11.90 -8.34 -12.71
CA PHE A 16 -11.59 -7.12 -11.97
C PHE A 16 -10.08 -6.87 -11.89
N ARG A 17 -9.28 -7.90 -11.62
CA ARG A 17 -7.81 -7.80 -11.53
C ARG A 17 -7.15 -7.48 -12.86
N ASP A 18 -7.69 -7.98 -13.97
CA ASP A 18 -7.21 -7.63 -15.31
C ASP A 18 -7.43 -6.14 -15.59
N ASN A 19 -8.61 -5.62 -15.24
CA ASN A 19 -8.92 -4.19 -15.35
C ASN A 19 -8.06 -3.33 -14.41
N GLU A 20 -7.88 -3.75 -13.15
CA GLU A 20 -7.00 -3.10 -12.17
C GLU A 20 -5.57 -2.97 -12.74
N SER A 21 -5.05 -4.04 -13.35
CA SER A 21 -3.72 -4.05 -13.97
C SER A 21 -3.63 -3.14 -15.19
N SER A 22 -4.69 -3.08 -16.00
CA SER A 22 -4.76 -2.19 -17.17
C SER A 22 -4.76 -0.72 -16.76
N VAL A 23 -5.62 -0.34 -15.82
CA VAL A 23 -5.69 1.04 -15.31
C VAL A 23 -4.37 1.44 -14.66
N LEU A 24 -3.77 0.56 -13.86
CA LEU A 24 -2.48 0.85 -13.21
C LEU A 24 -1.35 1.04 -14.24
N ARG A 25 -1.35 0.27 -15.33
CA ARG A 25 -0.39 0.46 -16.43
C ARG A 25 -0.56 1.84 -17.08
N ASP A 26 -1.79 2.24 -17.37
CA ASP A 26 -2.07 3.53 -18.03
C ASP A 26 -1.68 4.70 -17.10
N LEU A 27 -2.04 4.63 -15.81
CA LEU A 27 -1.63 5.60 -14.80
C LEU A 27 -0.10 5.67 -14.63
N SER A 28 0.60 4.53 -14.73
CA SER A 28 2.07 4.49 -14.61
C SER A 28 2.83 5.24 -15.72
N SER A 29 2.14 5.59 -16.81
CA SER A 29 2.71 6.40 -17.90
C SER A 29 2.57 7.90 -17.67
N MET A 30 1.71 8.30 -16.72
CA MET A 30 1.47 9.69 -16.36
C MET A 30 2.51 10.16 -15.33
N ARG A 31 2.69 11.48 -15.21
CA ARG A 31 3.65 12.09 -14.28
C ARG A 31 2.92 12.96 -13.25
N ARG A 32 3.53 13.12 -12.07
CA ARG A 32 3.05 14.01 -10.98
C ARG A 32 1.65 13.64 -10.50
N LEU A 33 1.44 12.36 -10.19
CA LEU A 33 0.20 11.82 -9.63
C LEU A 33 0.47 11.10 -8.31
N VAL A 34 -0.51 11.14 -7.42
CA VAL A 34 -0.59 10.24 -6.26
C VAL A 34 -1.74 9.28 -6.51
N VAL A 35 -1.47 7.98 -6.50
CA VAL A 35 -2.46 6.95 -6.81
C VAL A 35 -2.65 6.07 -5.57
N ALA A 36 -3.84 6.12 -4.99
CA ALA A 36 -4.26 5.16 -3.97
C ALA A 36 -4.75 3.88 -4.66
N THR A 37 -4.05 2.77 -4.45
CA THR A 37 -4.41 1.47 -5.03
C THR A 37 -5.34 0.67 -4.11
N GLY A 38 -6.04 -0.31 -4.69
CA GLY A 38 -6.76 -1.30 -3.89
C GLY A 38 -5.80 -2.27 -3.20
N GLY A 39 -6.18 -2.81 -2.04
CA GLY A 39 -5.31 -3.72 -1.25
C GLY A 39 -5.01 -5.09 -1.90
N GLY A 40 -5.44 -5.32 -3.14
CA GLY A 40 -5.05 -6.49 -3.92
C GLY A 40 -4.20 -6.16 -5.16
N ALA A 41 -3.91 -4.88 -5.40
CA ALA A 41 -3.05 -4.47 -6.51
C ALA A 41 -1.64 -5.10 -6.40
N VAL A 42 -1.17 -5.37 -5.18
CA VAL A 42 0.12 -6.01 -4.90
C VAL A 42 0.21 -7.49 -5.29
N ILE A 43 -0.93 -8.16 -5.55
CA ILE A 43 -0.98 -9.62 -5.79
C ILE A 43 -0.31 -10.00 -7.10
N ARG A 44 -0.48 -9.20 -8.15
CA ARG A 44 0.02 -9.54 -9.48
C ARG A 44 1.42 -8.94 -9.71
N PRO A 45 2.43 -9.74 -10.10
CA PRO A 45 3.76 -9.23 -10.39
C PRO A 45 3.80 -8.14 -11.48
N VAL A 46 2.88 -8.18 -12.44
CA VAL A 46 2.79 -7.14 -13.49
C VAL A 46 2.48 -5.75 -12.91
N ASN A 47 1.77 -5.67 -11.79
CA ASN A 47 1.45 -4.41 -11.14
C ASN A 47 2.69 -3.81 -10.50
N TRP A 48 3.57 -4.63 -9.91
CA TRP A 48 4.86 -4.17 -9.39
C TRP A 48 5.74 -3.55 -10.47
N LYS A 49 5.78 -4.12 -11.67
CA LYS A 49 6.51 -3.51 -12.81
C LYS A 49 6.02 -2.10 -13.14
N ASN A 50 4.74 -1.81 -12.92
CA ASN A 50 4.17 -0.48 -13.15
C ASN A 50 4.36 0.45 -11.94
N MET A 51 4.16 -0.06 -10.71
CA MET A 51 4.35 0.73 -9.49
C MET A 51 5.81 1.16 -9.30
N LYS A 52 6.77 0.29 -9.66
CA LYS A 52 8.22 0.58 -9.62
C LYS A 52 8.71 1.59 -10.65
N LYS A 53 7.84 2.10 -11.53
CA LYS A 53 8.16 3.28 -12.38
C LYS A 53 8.04 4.60 -11.61
N GLY A 54 7.37 4.58 -10.46
CA GLY A 54 7.35 5.66 -9.49
C GLY A 54 7.84 5.15 -8.13
N LEU A 55 7.43 5.85 -7.08
CA LEU A 55 7.72 5.47 -5.70
C LEU A 55 6.46 4.87 -5.06
N SER A 56 6.61 3.70 -4.46
CA SER A 56 5.53 2.97 -3.79
C SER A 56 5.60 3.15 -2.27
N VAL A 57 4.47 3.54 -1.68
CA VAL A 57 4.33 3.76 -0.23
C VAL A 57 3.34 2.76 0.34
N TRP A 58 3.79 1.95 1.29
CA TRP A 58 2.95 1.07 2.09
C TRP A 58 2.56 1.76 3.40
N LEU A 59 1.26 1.99 3.58
CA LEU A 59 0.70 2.38 4.87
C LEU A 59 0.46 1.11 5.70
N ASP A 60 1.35 0.88 6.66
CA ASP A 60 1.31 -0.28 7.52
C ASP A 60 0.47 0.00 8.76
N VAL A 61 -0.67 -0.68 8.84
CA VAL A 61 -1.72 -0.43 9.84
C VAL A 61 -2.00 -1.73 10.59
N PRO A 62 -2.05 -1.69 11.94
CA PRO A 62 -2.41 -2.87 12.75
C PRO A 62 -3.74 -3.46 12.35
N LEU A 63 -3.81 -4.79 12.31
CA LEU A 63 -5.01 -5.51 11.87
C LEU A 63 -6.20 -5.23 12.78
N GLU A 64 -5.96 -5.05 14.08
CA GLU A 64 -6.96 -4.70 15.09
C GLU A 64 -7.59 -3.35 14.77
N ALA A 65 -6.78 -2.36 14.38
CA ALA A 65 -7.26 -1.03 14.02
C ALA A 65 -8.05 -1.06 12.70
N LEU A 66 -7.59 -1.83 11.71
CA LEU A 66 -8.32 -2.05 10.46
C LEU A 66 -9.67 -2.74 10.70
N ALA A 67 -9.71 -3.77 11.55
CA ALA A 67 -10.91 -4.51 11.90
C ALA A 67 -11.93 -3.60 12.62
N ARG A 68 -11.49 -2.81 13.61
CA ARG A 68 -12.34 -1.80 14.28
C ARG A 68 -12.93 -0.81 13.28
N ARG A 69 -12.11 -0.32 12.34
CA ARG A 69 -12.56 0.61 11.29
C ARG A 69 -13.62 -0.01 10.37
N ILE A 70 -13.44 -1.27 9.96
CA ILE A 70 -14.42 -1.99 9.13
C ILE A 70 -15.71 -2.24 9.90
N ALA A 71 -15.63 -2.69 11.15
CA ALA A 71 -16.80 -2.93 11.99
C ALA A 71 -17.65 -1.67 12.18
N LYS A 72 -17.02 -0.48 12.29
CA LYS A 72 -17.70 0.80 12.43
C LYS A 72 -18.33 1.31 11.12
N VAL A 73 -17.65 1.14 9.99
CA VAL A 73 -18.07 1.70 8.68
C VAL A 73 -19.00 0.75 7.91
N GLY A 74 -18.89 -0.55 8.17
CA GLY A 74 -19.59 -1.61 7.43
C GLY A 74 -18.85 -2.11 6.19
N THR A 75 -19.37 -3.19 5.61
CA THR A 75 -18.75 -3.99 4.54
C THR A 75 -19.39 -3.80 3.17
N ALA A 76 -20.42 -2.96 3.06
CA ALA A 76 -21.23 -2.80 1.84
C ALA A 76 -20.42 -2.46 0.56
N SER A 77 -19.27 -1.79 0.71
CA SER A 77 -18.35 -1.47 -0.40
C SER A 77 -17.12 -2.38 -0.50
N ARG A 78 -17.05 -3.44 0.33
CA ARG A 78 -15.89 -4.32 0.51
C ARG A 78 -16.28 -5.78 0.20
N PRO A 79 -16.26 -6.18 -1.09
CA PRO A 79 -16.82 -7.48 -1.51
C PRO A 79 -16.13 -8.68 -0.85
N LEU A 80 -14.84 -8.54 -0.50
CA LEU A 80 -14.06 -9.59 0.15
C LEU A 80 -14.30 -9.69 1.67
N LEU A 81 -15.05 -8.75 2.26
CA LEU A 81 -15.31 -8.65 3.70
C LEU A 81 -16.80 -8.79 4.04
N ASP A 82 -17.68 -8.92 3.05
CA ASP A 82 -19.12 -9.03 3.26
C ASP A 82 -19.49 -10.44 3.72
N GLN A 83 -19.91 -10.58 4.99
CA GLN A 83 -20.38 -11.86 5.55
C GLN A 83 -21.65 -11.69 6.40
N PRO A 84 -22.65 -12.59 6.25
CA PRO A 84 -24.01 -12.37 6.77
C PRO A 84 -24.23 -12.75 8.25
N SER A 85 -23.25 -13.31 8.98
CA SER A 85 -23.49 -13.82 10.34
C SER A 85 -22.25 -13.79 11.24
N GLY A 86 -22.26 -12.95 12.28
CA GLY A 86 -21.24 -12.90 13.32
C GLY A 86 -21.00 -11.49 13.88
N ASP A 87 -20.15 -11.38 14.91
CA ASP A 87 -19.64 -10.09 15.37
C ASP A 87 -18.79 -9.43 14.27
N PRO A 88 -19.12 -8.20 13.81
CA PRO A 88 -18.44 -7.57 12.68
C PRO A 88 -16.93 -7.40 12.86
N TYR A 89 -16.48 -7.14 14.10
CA TYR A 89 -15.05 -7.00 14.40
C TYR A 89 -14.32 -8.33 14.23
N THR A 90 -14.82 -9.40 14.85
CA THR A 90 -14.20 -10.72 14.82
C THR A 90 -14.09 -11.26 13.40
N MET A 91 -15.14 -11.09 12.59
CA MET A 91 -15.13 -11.50 11.19
C MET A 91 -14.13 -10.69 10.36
N ALA A 92 -14.12 -9.36 10.53
CA ALA A 92 -13.18 -8.49 9.82
C ALA A 92 -11.74 -8.82 10.19
N PHE A 93 -11.46 -9.03 11.48
CA PHE A 93 -10.13 -9.40 11.97
C PHE A 93 -9.66 -10.72 11.38
N SER A 94 -10.45 -11.80 11.48
CA SER A 94 -10.11 -13.10 10.91
C SER A 94 -9.80 -13.02 9.41
N LYS A 95 -10.63 -12.30 8.65
CA LYS A 95 -10.42 -12.13 7.20
C LYS A 95 -9.18 -11.30 6.89
N LEU A 96 -8.94 -10.22 7.64
CA LEU A 96 -7.74 -9.41 7.50
C LEU A 96 -6.47 -10.21 7.81
N SER A 97 -6.46 -11.05 8.85
CA SER A 97 -5.31 -11.88 9.19
C SER A 97 -4.94 -12.85 8.07
N MET A 98 -5.94 -13.53 7.48
CA MET A 98 -5.70 -14.40 6.31
C MET A 98 -5.15 -13.61 5.12
N LEU A 99 -5.69 -12.40 4.85
CA LEU A 99 -5.21 -11.57 3.75
C LEU A 99 -3.82 -11.00 4.00
N ALA A 100 -3.49 -10.67 5.25
CA ALA A 100 -2.17 -10.17 5.65
C ALA A 100 -1.12 -11.26 5.48
N GLU A 101 -1.40 -12.49 5.89
CA GLU A 101 -0.51 -13.64 5.67
C GLU A 101 -0.26 -13.89 4.18
N GLN A 102 -1.31 -13.81 3.34
CA GLN A 102 -1.18 -14.04 1.90
C GLN A 102 -0.46 -12.90 1.14
N ARG A 103 -0.46 -11.68 1.68
CA ARG A 103 -0.01 -10.47 0.95
C ARG A 103 1.12 -9.72 1.64
N GLY A 104 1.52 -10.10 2.85
CA GLY A 104 2.51 -9.39 3.66
C GLY A 104 3.82 -9.19 2.92
N ASP A 105 4.37 -10.27 2.38
CA ASP A 105 5.60 -10.24 1.56
C ASP A 105 5.43 -9.38 0.31
N ALA A 106 4.23 -9.36 -0.27
CA ALA A 106 3.94 -8.50 -1.41
C ALA A 106 4.03 -7.02 -0.99
N TYR A 107 3.35 -6.61 0.09
CA TYR A 107 3.42 -5.23 0.60
C TYR A 107 4.84 -4.80 0.99
N ALA A 108 5.64 -5.73 1.51
CA ALA A 108 7.04 -5.47 1.86
C ALA A 108 7.93 -5.11 0.65
N ASN A 109 7.48 -5.33 -0.60
CA ASN A 109 8.19 -4.86 -1.78
C ASN A 109 8.05 -3.34 -2.03
N ALA A 110 7.26 -2.61 -1.23
CA ALA A 110 7.15 -1.17 -1.35
C ALA A 110 8.50 -0.48 -1.07
N ASP A 111 8.75 0.66 -1.71
CA ASP A 111 9.98 1.44 -1.52
C ASP A 111 10.02 2.05 -0.12
N VAL A 112 8.87 2.51 0.36
CA VAL A 112 8.70 3.16 1.66
C VAL A 112 7.61 2.46 2.46
N ARG A 113 7.93 2.12 3.73
CA ARG A 113 6.95 1.67 4.73
C ARG A 113 6.69 2.78 5.74
N VAL A 114 5.41 3.08 5.97
CA VAL A 114 4.93 4.05 6.96
C VAL A 114 4.13 3.29 8.01
N SER A 115 4.75 3.00 9.15
CA SER A 115 4.11 2.31 10.27
C SER A 115 3.28 3.28 11.10
N LEU A 116 1.97 3.05 11.14
CA LEU A 116 1.09 3.88 11.98
C LEU A 116 1.32 3.65 13.47
N GLU A 117 1.82 2.48 13.90
CA GLU A 117 2.20 2.25 15.30
C GLU A 117 3.37 3.13 15.71
N GLU A 118 4.39 3.25 14.84
CA GLU A 118 5.54 4.13 15.08
C GLU A 118 5.12 5.60 15.18
N ILE A 119 4.20 6.05 14.30
CA ILE A 119 3.68 7.43 14.35
C ILE A 119 2.93 7.66 15.66
N ALA A 120 2.04 6.74 16.05
CA ALA A 120 1.28 6.87 17.29
C ALA A 120 2.23 6.96 18.49
N SER A 121 3.21 6.06 18.58
CA SER A 121 4.22 6.07 19.64
C SER A 121 5.02 7.39 19.68
N LYS A 122 5.48 7.88 18.51
CA LYS A 122 6.21 9.15 18.38
C LYS A 122 5.41 10.37 18.85
N LEU A 123 4.09 10.35 18.66
CA LEU A 123 3.18 11.41 19.09
C LEU A 123 2.63 11.20 20.52
N GLY A 124 3.07 10.15 21.23
CA GLY A 124 2.60 9.85 22.59
C GLY A 124 1.17 9.31 22.63
N HIS A 125 0.69 8.72 21.53
CA HIS A 125 -0.58 8.02 21.45
C HIS A 125 -0.40 6.52 21.71
N ASP A 126 -1.37 5.96 22.42
CA ASP A 126 -1.54 4.54 22.74
C ASP A 126 -2.33 3.77 21.67
N ASP A 127 -3.07 4.47 20.80
CA ASP A 127 -3.87 3.86 19.73
C ASP A 127 -3.76 4.68 18.42
N VAL A 128 -3.53 3.98 17.30
CA VAL A 128 -3.39 4.56 15.96
C VAL A 128 -4.65 5.27 15.45
N SER A 129 -5.83 5.02 16.04
CA SER A 129 -7.08 5.70 15.73
C SER A 129 -7.10 7.17 16.13
N LYS A 130 -6.16 7.61 16.97
CA LYS A 130 -5.95 9.02 17.31
C LYS A 130 -5.21 9.79 16.21
N LEU A 131 -4.54 9.09 15.29
CA LEU A 131 -3.83 9.71 14.20
C LEU A 131 -4.79 10.38 13.21
N THR A 132 -4.45 11.61 12.83
CA THR A 132 -5.15 12.32 11.77
C THR A 132 -4.55 11.94 10.40
N PRO A 133 -5.29 12.15 9.30
CA PRO A 133 -4.73 12.03 7.96
C PRO A 133 -3.51 12.95 7.73
N ILE A 134 -3.43 14.08 8.45
CA ILE A 134 -2.30 15.01 8.36
C ILE A 134 -1.06 14.38 8.98
N ASP A 135 -1.17 13.75 10.16
CA ASP A 135 -0.04 13.08 10.83
C ASP A 135 0.55 11.99 9.93
N ILE A 136 -0.33 11.18 9.32
CA ILE A 136 0.07 10.10 8.40
C ILE A 136 0.73 10.68 7.14
N ALA A 137 0.17 11.75 6.57
CA ALA A 137 0.72 12.38 5.38
C ALA A 137 2.09 13.02 5.65
N LEU A 138 2.27 13.68 6.79
CA LEU A 138 3.54 14.28 7.19
C LEU A 138 4.62 13.22 7.37
N GLU A 139 4.33 12.11 8.08
CA GLU A 139 5.31 11.04 8.21
C GLU A 139 5.59 10.34 6.87
N SER A 140 4.57 10.20 6.01
CA SER A 140 4.77 9.65 4.66
C SER A 140 5.74 10.51 3.85
N LEU A 141 5.58 11.84 3.86
CA LEU A 141 6.48 12.75 3.18
C LEU A 141 7.90 12.68 3.74
N HIS A 142 8.04 12.65 5.07
CA HIS A 142 9.33 12.52 5.73
C HIS A 142 10.07 11.22 5.32
N LYS A 143 9.37 10.08 5.34
CA LYS A 143 9.95 8.79 4.92
C LYS A 143 10.29 8.75 3.44
N ILE A 144 9.48 9.39 2.59
CA ILE A 144 9.78 9.55 1.15
C ILE A 144 11.03 10.39 0.95
N GLU A 145 11.17 11.52 1.66
CA GLU A 145 12.35 12.37 1.58
C GLU A 145 13.61 11.60 1.99
N SER A 146 13.58 10.88 3.12
CA SER A 146 14.71 10.04 3.55
C SER A 146 15.10 9.01 2.49
N PHE A 147 14.12 8.30 1.92
CA PHE A 147 14.37 7.30 0.88
C PHE A 147 15.00 7.90 -0.38
N VAL A 148 14.50 9.04 -0.85
CA VAL A 148 15.04 9.70 -2.06
C VAL A 148 16.47 10.19 -1.82
N VAL A 149 16.75 10.76 -0.65
CA VAL A 149 18.11 11.22 -0.31
C VAL A 149 19.10 10.06 -0.26
N GLU A 150 18.73 8.95 0.39
CA GLU A 150 19.56 7.74 0.46
C GLU A 150 19.83 7.15 -0.94
N ASP A 151 18.80 7.05 -1.78
CA ASP A 151 18.93 6.53 -3.15
C ASP A 151 19.85 7.39 -4.02
N THR A 152 19.76 8.73 -3.89
CA THR A 152 20.67 9.66 -4.59
C THR A 152 22.12 9.52 -4.14
N ALA A 153 22.36 9.39 -2.82
CA ALA A 153 23.71 9.23 -2.29
C ALA A 153 24.37 7.92 -2.75
N VAL A 154 23.59 6.85 -2.86
CA VAL A 154 24.07 5.56 -3.40
C VAL A 154 24.41 5.69 -4.88
N ALA A 155 23.56 6.34 -5.69
CA ALA A 155 23.81 6.53 -7.12
C ALA A 155 25.09 7.34 -7.41
N ASP A 156 25.35 8.40 -6.63
CA ASP A 156 26.53 9.23 -6.78
C ASP A 156 27.82 8.46 -6.43
N SER A 157 27.80 7.68 -5.34
CA SER A 157 28.95 6.86 -4.91
C SER A 157 29.37 5.77 -5.91
N GLN A 158 28.39 5.19 -6.62
CA GLN A 158 28.64 4.18 -7.66
C GLN A 158 29.20 4.81 -8.93
N THR A 159 28.77 6.03 -9.26
CA THR A 159 29.26 6.78 -10.43
C THR A 159 30.72 7.22 -10.25
N GLU A 160 31.09 7.68 -9.05
CA GLU A 160 32.48 8.04 -8.73
C GLU A 160 33.42 6.83 -8.76
N SER A 161 32.97 5.68 -8.24
CA SER A 161 33.73 4.43 -8.24
C SER A 161 33.98 3.87 -9.65
N GLN A 162 33.06 4.08 -10.59
CA GLN A 162 33.25 3.69 -12.00
C GLN A 162 34.17 4.66 -12.74
N SER A 163 34.07 5.96 -12.47
CA SER A 163 34.94 6.99 -13.07
C SER A 163 36.41 6.82 -12.65
N GLN A 164 36.69 6.52 -11.37
CA GLN A 164 38.05 6.26 -10.89
C GLN A 164 38.67 4.98 -11.48
N ARG A 165 37.86 3.95 -11.74
CA ARG A 165 38.34 2.72 -12.41
C ARG A 165 38.71 2.93 -13.88
N MET A 166 38.05 3.85 -14.58
CA MET A 166 38.39 4.18 -15.97
C MET A 166 39.66 5.04 -16.09
N HIS A 167 40.00 5.82 -15.06
CA HIS A 167 41.17 6.72 -15.10
C HIS A 167 42.49 6.04 -14.72
N THR A 168 42.44 4.79 -14.26
CA THR A 168 43.62 4.01 -13.80
C THR A 168 44.01 2.89 -14.78
N LEU A 169 43.46 2.91 -16.00
CA LEU A 169 43.81 2.05 -17.15
C LEU A 169 44.40 2.91 -18.27
#